data_AF-A0A3D5M816-F1
#
_entry.id   AF-A0A3D5M816-F1
#
_cell.length_a   1.000
_cell.length_b   1.000
_cell.length_c   1.000
_cell.angle_alpha   90.00
_cell.angle_beta   90.00
_cell.angle_gamma   90.00
#
_symmetry.space_group_name_H-M   'P 1'
#
loop_
_entity.id
_entity.type
_entity.pdbx_description
1 polymer ?
#
loop_
_entity_poly.entity_id
_entity_poly.type
_entity_poly.pdbx_seq_one_letter_code
_entity_poly.pdbx_strand_id
1 'polypeptide(L)'
;MRIIVTGCEIMNPDTFCLLIAIWEILVGISLLFYHQKFLQWVDRVSNDKAKVRVFLLGWVVIGVLALSRNMQPAWDLPGVMSLLAWLTTVKCGLMMISPYGLISFSLSLIKKTTRWVGVFVLAIGGLLIYSFLALQS
;
A
#
# COMPACT_ATOMS: atom_id res chain seq x y z
N MET A 1 35.67 2.96 -3.64
CA MET A 1 34.40 2.74 -4.36
C MET A 1 33.26 3.18 -3.44
N ARG A 2 32.96 4.49 -3.39
CA ARG A 2 31.82 5.04 -2.65
C ARG A 2 30.62 5.00 -3.59
N ILE A 3 29.72 4.05 -3.35
CA ILE A 3 28.45 4.00 -4.07
C ILE A 3 27.63 5.20 -3.62
N ILE A 4 27.17 5.93 -4.62
CA ILE A 4 26.32 7.11 -4.57
C ILE A 4 25.03 6.74 -3.80
N VAL A 5 24.85 7.29 -2.60
CA VAL A 5 23.53 7.47 -1.97
C VAL A 5 23.37 8.97 -1.76
N THR A 6 23.37 9.70 -2.87
CA THR A 6 23.06 11.13 -2.92
C THR A 6 21.70 11.21 -3.60
N GLY A 7 20.63 11.37 -2.83
CA GLY A 7 19.28 11.51 -3.38
C GLY A 7 18.16 10.68 -2.74
N CYS A 8 18.33 10.12 -1.53
CA CYS A 8 17.16 9.80 -0.72
C CYS A 8 16.67 11.09 -0.07
N GLU A 9 15.92 11.90 -0.81
CA GLU A 9 15.06 12.90 -0.17
C GLU A 9 14.14 12.13 0.77
N ILE A 10 14.33 12.39 2.06
CA ILE A 10 13.65 11.68 3.14
C ILE A 10 12.16 11.99 3.00
N MET A 11 11.39 11.00 2.55
CA MET A 11 9.98 11.18 2.21
C MET A 11 9.19 11.67 3.43
N ASN A 12 8.46 12.77 3.26
CA ASN A 12 7.64 13.32 4.34
C ASN A 12 6.50 12.32 4.62
N PRO A 13 6.15 12.05 5.90
CA PRO A 13 5.06 11.14 6.25
C PRO A 13 3.73 11.55 5.61
N ASP A 14 3.52 12.85 5.40
CA ASP A 14 2.32 13.39 4.76
C ASP A 14 2.22 12.92 3.30
N THR A 15 3.34 12.92 2.57
CA THR A 15 3.42 12.43 1.19
C THR A 15 3.18 10.92 1.11
N PHE A 16 3.68 10.16 2.09
CA PHE A 16 3.42 8.72 2.19
C PHE A 16 1.94 8.43 2.42
N CYS A 17 1.32 9.16 3.35
CA CYS A 17 -0.10 9.04 3.63
C CYS A 17 -0.94 9.32 2.39
N LEU A 18 -0.65 10.40 1.68
CA LEU A 18 -1.36 10.79 0.47
C LEU A 18 -1.21 9.72 -0.64
N LEU A 19 -0.02 9.14 -0.78
CA LEU A 19 0.24 8.08 -1.74
C LEU A 19 -0.54 6.80 -1.42
N ILE A 20 -0.57 6.35 -0.16
CA ILE A 20 -1.40 5.22 0.27
C ILE A 20 -2.89 5.56 0.10
N ALA A 21 -3.33 6.75 0.49
CA ALA A 21 -4.73 7.15 0.40
C ALA A 21 -5.23 7.14 -1.05
N ILE A 22 -4.47 7.72 -1.97
CA ILE A 22 -4.77 7.67 -3.42
C ILE A 22 -4.83 6.22 -3.87
N TRP A 23 -3.87 5.40 -3.47
CA TRP A 23 -3.82 4.00 -3.86
C TRP A 23 -5.04 3.22 -3.35
N GLU A 24 -5.39 3.36 -2.08
CA GLU A 24 -6.57 2.73 -1.49
C GLU A 24 -7.86 3.20 -2.13
N ILE A 25 -8.00 4.49 -2.43
CA ILE A 25 -9.17 5.02 -3.13
C ILE A 25 -9.26 4.42 -4.54
N LEU A 26 -8.15 4.37 -5.26
CA LEU A 26 -8.12 3.84 -6.63
C LEU A 26 -8.44 2.34 -6.65
N VAL A 27 -7.90 1.57 -5.72
CA VAL A 27 -8.22 0.15 -5.52
C VAL A 27 -9.67 -0.02 -5.08
N GLY A 28 -10.15 0.77 -4.11
CA GLY A 28 -11.51 0.70 -3.55
C GLY A 28 -12.60 1.01 -4.58
N ILE A 29 -12.43 2.08 -5.37
CA ILE A 29 -13.30 2.43 -6.50
C ILE A 29 -13.31 1.30 -7.54
N SER A 30 -12.12 0.81 -7.91
CA SER A 30 -12.00 -0.30 -8.87
C SER A 30 -12.70 -1.56 -8.36
N LEU A 31 -12.62 -1.83 -7.06
CA LEU A 31 -13.30 -2.96 -6.43
C LEU A 31 -14.83 -2.80 -6.41
N LEU A 32 -15.33 -1.59 -6.18
CA LEU A 32 -16.77 -1.29 -6.09
C LEU A 32 -17.47 -1.33 -7.46
N PHE A 33 -16.90 -0.60 -8.43
CA PHE A 33 -17.51 -0.41 -9.75
C PHE A 33 -17.08 -1.46 -10.76
N TYR A 34 -15.83 -1.94 -10.66
CA TYR A 34 -15.21 -2.80 -11.68
C TYR A 34 -14.69 -4.13 -11.11
N HIS A 35 -15.30 -4.67 -10.04
CA HIS A 35 -14.85 -5.87 -9.31
C HIS A 35 -14.29 -6.98 -10.22
N GLN A 36 -15.07 -7.49 -11.18
CA GLN A 36 -14.63 -8.57 -12.06
C GLN A 36 -13.49 -8.17 -12.99
N LYS A 37 -13.53 -6.96 -13.57
CA LYS A 37 -12.47 -6.47 -14.46
C LYS A 37 -11.17 -6.23 -13.68
N PHE A 38 -11.27 -5.70 -12.46
CA PHE A 38 -10.15 -5.51 -11.56
C PHE A 38 -9.53 -6.86 -11.18
N LEU A 39 -10.34 -7.85 -10.82
CA LEU A 39 -9.85 -9.20 -10.51
C LEU A 39 -9.14 -9.86 -11.71
N GLN A 40 -9.68 -9.72 -12.92
CA GLN A 40 -9.03 -10.22 -14.14
C GLN A 40 -7.71 -9.47 -14.44
N TRP A 41 -7.68 -8.16 -14.20
CA TRP A 41 -6.48 -7.36 -14.37
C TRP A 41 -5.40 -7.76 -13.35
N VAL A 42 -5.75 -7.90 -12.08
CA VAL A 42 -4.82 -8.36 -11.03
C VAL A 42 -4.34 -9.77 -11.33
N ASP A 43 -5.21 -10.68 -11.78
CA ASP A 43 -4.82 -12.04 -12.18
C ASP A 43 -3.80 -12.02 -13.32
N ARG A 44 -4.05 -11.21 -14.36
CA ARG A 44 -3.13 -11.02 -15.50
C ARG A 44 -1.79 -10.41 -15.08
N VAL A 45 -1.78 -9.39 -14.23
CA VAL A 45 -0.56 -8.76 -13.73
C VAL A 45 0.18 -9.71 -12.78
N SER A 46 -0.55 -10.46 -11.95
CA SER A 46 0.03 -11.46 -11.03
C SER A 46 0.80 -12.54 -11.77
N ASN A 47 0.40 -12.81 -13.02
CA ASN A 47 1.04 -13.80 -13.88
C ASN A 47 2.44 -13.38 -14.38
N ASP A 48 2.81 -12.11 -14.22
CA ASP A 48 4.12 -11.60 -14.58
C ASP A 48 4.97 -11.40 -13.31
N LYS A 49 5.71 -12.45 -12.93
CA LYS A 49 6.57 -12.47 -11.73
C LYS A 49 7.53 -11.29 -11.64
N ALA A 50 8.06 -10.85 -12.79
CA ALA A 50 9.02 -9.75 -12.83
C ALA A 50 8.33 -8.42 -12.51
N LYS A 51 7.19 -8.13 -13.17
CA LYS A 51 6.42 -6.90 -12.90
C LYS A 51 5.91 -6.83 -11.47
N VAL A 52 5.41 -7.94 -10.94
CA VAL A 52 4.93 -8.00 -9.54
C VAL A 52 6.07 -7.75 -8.57
N ARG A 53 7.25 -8.36 -8.77
CA ARG A 53 8.40 -8.13 -7.91
C ARG A 53 8.90 -6.70 -7.95
N VAL A 54 8.98 -6.08 -9.14
CA VAL A 54 9.36 -4.68 -9.29
C VAL A 54 8.35 -3.76 -8.61
N PHE A 55 7.06 -4.03 -8.78
CA PHE A 55 6.00 -3.28 -8.13
C PHE A 55 6.08 -3.40 -6.60
N LEU A 56 6.22 -4.61 -6.06
CA LEU A 56 6.42 -4.84 -4.63
C LEU A 56 7.71 -4.21 -4.11
N LEU A 57 8.78 -4.19 -4.91
CA LEU A 57 10.04 -3.51 -4.59
C LEU A 57 9.84 -2.02 -4.44
N GLY A 58 9.10 -1.40 -5.36
CA GLY A 58 8.69 0.00 -5.24
C GLY A 58 7.98 0.26 -3.91
N TRP A 59 6.99 -0.56 -3.54
CA TRP A 59 6.26 -0.41 -2.28
C TRP A 59 7.10 -0.64 -1.03
N VAL A 60 8.02 -1.62 -1.05
CA VAL A 60 8.96 -1.83 0.07
C VAL A 60 9.88 -0.63 0.21
N VAL A 61 10.43 -0.10 -0.89
CA VAL A 61 11.30 1.08 -0.85
C VAL A 61 10.53 2.28 -0.30
N ILE A 62 9.32 2.54 -0.79
CA ILE A 62 8.46 3.63 -0.30
C ILE A 62 8.16 3.48 1.20
N GLY A 63 7.83 2.26 1.66
CA GLY A 63 7.57 1.97 3.07
C GLY A 63 8.81 2.15 3.96
N VAL A 64 9.97 1.67 3.51
CA VAL A 64 11.27 1.86 4.21
C VAL A 64 11.64 3.34 4.28
N LEU A 65 11.40 4.11 3.20
CA LEU A 65 11.62 5.56 3.19
C LEU A 65 10.70 6.27 4.20
N ALA A 66 9.43 5.88 4.29
CA ALA A 66 8.52 6.43 5.28
C ALA A 66 8.95 6.07 6.74
N LEU A 67 9.41 4.84 6.97
CA LEU A 67 9.92 4.40 8.27
C LEU A 67 11.21 5.10 8.69
N SER A 68 12.01 5.57 7.73
CA SER A 68 13.27 6.27 8.03
C SER A 68 13.08 7.59 8.79
N ARG A 69 11.89 8.22 8.69
CA ARG A 69 11.54 9.43 9.48
C ARG A 69 10.96 9.14 10.85
N ASN A 70 10.12 8.11 10.96
CA ASN A 70 9.38 7.81 12.18
C ASN A 70 9.31 6.28 12.35
N MET A 71 10.23 5.75 13.16
CA MET A 71 10.33 4.32 13.45
C MET A 71 9.36 3.83 14.53
N GLN A 72 8.83 4.73 15.36
CA GLN A 72 8.10 4.35 16.56
C GLN A 72 6.58 4.37 16.31
N PRO A 73 5.91 3.20 16.38
CA PRO A 73 4.46 3.16 16.40
C PRO A 73 3.95 3.80 17.70
N ALA A 74 3.11 4.81 17.57
CA ALA A 74 2.41 5.49 18.64
C ALA A 74 0.90 5.51 18.32
N TRP A 75 0.07 5.79 19.32
CA TRP A 75 -1.38 5.94 19.12
C TRP A 75 -1.76 7.32 18.54
N ASP A 76 -0.77 8.21 18.41
CA ASP A 76 -0.92 9.47 17.71
C ASP A 76 -0.94 9.25 16.19
N LEU A 77 -1.53 10.20 15.47
CA LEU A 77 -1.64 10.20 14.00
C LEU A 77 -0.34 9.81 13.26
N PRO A 78 0.85 10.39 13.57
CA PRO A 78 2.11 9.97 12.96
C PRO A 78 2.54 8.54 13.34
N GLY A 79 2.15 8.06 14.52
CA GLY A 79 2.42 6.71 14.98
C GLY A 79 1.58 5.65 14.24
N VAL A 80 0.30 5.95 13.98
CA VAL A 80 -0.57 5.12 13.13
C VAL A 80 -0.01 5.05 11.70
N MET A 81 0.52 6.16 11.17
CA MET A 81 1.18 6.18 9.87
C MET A 81 2.46 5.33 9.84
N SER A 82 3.28 5.35 10.90
CA SER A 82 4.43 4.45 11.04
C SER A 82 4.00 2.98 11.06
N LEU A 83 2.89 2.68 11.73
CA LEU A 83 2.32 1.33 11.79
C LEU A 83 1.84 0.85 10.41
N LEU A 84 1.21 1.73 9.62
CA LEU A 84 0.83 1.45 8.23
C LEU A 84 2.06 1.28 7.32
N ALA A 85 3.11 2.07 7.52
CA ALA A 85 4.37 1.92 6.80
C ALA A 85 5.03 0.58 7.11
N TRP A 86 5.05 0.16 8.37
CA TRP A 86 5.48 -1.16 8.81
C TRP A 86 4.64 -2.27 8.17
N LEU A 87 3.32 -2.18 8.25
CA LEU A 87 2.40 -3.15 7.64
C LEU A 87 2.62 -3.28 6.13
N THR A 88 2.77 -2.16 5.43
CA THR A 88 3.02 -2.13 3.99
C THR A 88 4.37 -2.75 3.65
N THR A 89 5.43 -2.36 4.36
CA THR A 89 6.79 -2.88 4.15
C THR A 89 6.86 -4.38 4.41
N VAL A 90 6.32 -4.85 5.54
CA VAL A 90 6.33 -6.26 5.93
C VAL A 90 5.46 -7.08 4.97
N LYS A 91 4.25 -6.61 4.65
CA LYS A 91 3.34 -7.32 3.73
C LYS A 91 3.95 -7.42 2.33
N CYS A 92 4.51 -6.33 1.80
CA CYS A 92 5.14 -6.33 0.48
C CYS A 92 6.43 -7.17 0.46
N GLY A 93 7.23 -7.15 1.54
CA GLY A 93 8.41 -7.99 1.70
C GLY A 93 8.08 -9.49 1.74
N LEU A 94 7.05 -9.88 2.50
CA LEU A 94 6.55 -11.26 2.52
C LEU A 94 5.99 -11.67 1.14
N MET A 95 5.27 -10.77 0.46
CA MET A 95 4.79 -11.00 -0.90
C MET A 95 5.92 -11.16 -1.93
N MET A 96 7.15 -10.65 -1.71
CA MET A 96 8.26 -10.91 -2.63
C MET A 96 8.75 -12.36 -2.60
N ILE A 97 8.69 -12.99 -1.42
CA ILE A 97 9.14 -14.37 -1.22
C ILE A 97 8.20 -15.34 -1.93
N SER A 98 6.88 -15.09 -1.84
CA SER A 98 5.86 -15.88 -2.55
C SER A 98 4.75 -14.99 -3.15
N PRO A 99 5.00 -14.35 -4.31
CA PRO A 99 4.07 -13.39 -4.90
C PRO A 99 2.78 -14.07 -5.36
N TYR A 100 2.89 -15.27 -5.94
CA TYR A 100 1.72 -16.00 -6.44
C TYR A 100 0.84 -16.54 -5.32
N GLY A 101 1.42 -17.09 -4.25
CA GLY A 101 0.65 -17.69 -3.15
C GLY A 101 -0.22 -16.65 -2.44
N LEU A 102 0.36 -15.51 -2.07
CA LEU A 102 -0.40 -14.47 -1.36
C LEU A 102 -1.36 -13.70 -2.27
N ILE A 103 -1.00 -13.44 -3.53
CA ILE A 103 -1.91 -12.72 -4.46
C ILE A 103 -3.09 -13.61 -4.81
N SER A 104 -2.89 -14.88 -5.15
CA SER A 104 -3.99 -15.81 -5.44
C SER A 104 -4.88 -16.05 -4.22
N PHE A 105 -4.30 -16.13 -3.02
CA PHE A 105 -5.07 -16.22 -1.77
C PHE A 105 -5.88 -14.94 -1.49
N SER A 106 -5.27 -13.77 -1.66
CA SER A 106 -5.96 -12.48 -1.51
C SER A 106 -7.08 -12.32 -2.56
N LEU A 107 -6.83 -12.70 -3.81
CA LEU A 107 -7.83 -12.73 -4.87
C LEU A 107 -8.96 -13.71 -4.57
N SER A 108 -8.65 -14.87 -4.00
CA SER A 108 -9.66 -15.85 -3.58
C SER A 108 -10.53 -15.29 -2.46
N LEU A 109 -9.94 -14.62 -1.46
CA LEU A 109 -10.68 -13.92 -0.41
C LEU A 109 -11.52 -12.78 -0.97
N ILE A 110 -10.98 -11.94 -1.86
CA ILE A 110 -11.71 -10.82 -2.47
C ILE A 110 -12.80 -11.29 -3.44
N LYS A 111 -12.61 -12.43 -4.12
CA LYS A 111 -13.66 -13.08 -4.93
C LYS A 111 -14.79 -13.60 -4.07
N LYS A 112 -14.46 -14.19 -2.92
CA LYS A 112 -15.44 -14.76 -1.97
C LYS A 112 -16.13 -13.67 -1.15
N THR A 113 -15.51 -12.50 -1.01
CA THR A 113 -16.05 -11.40 -0.22
C THR A 113 -16.89 -10.45 -1.07
N THR A 114 -17.99 -9.98 -0.48
CA THR A 114 -18.93 -9.04 -1.08
C THR A 114 -18.33 -7.65 -1.37
N ARG A 115 -18.98 -6.87 -2.25
CA ARG A 115 -18.67 -5.46 -2.60
C ARG A 115 -18.34 -4.54 -1.42
N TRP A 116 -18.80 -4.87 -0.21
CA TRP A 116 -18.47 -4.20 1.05
C TRP A 116 -16.98 -4.01 1.31
N VAL A 117 -16.09 -4.87 0.79
CA VAL A 117 -14.63 -4.66 0.91
C VAL A 117 -14.19 -3.38 0.21
N GLY A 118 -14.80 -3.04 -0.94
CA GLY A 118 -14.46 -1.80 -1.64
C GLY A 118 -14.86 -0.56 -0.84
N VAL A 119 -15.99 -0.63 -0.13
CA VAL A 119 -16.45 0.43 0.79
C VAL A 119 -15.50 0.54 1.99
N PHE A 120 -15.07 -0.58 2.56
CA PHE A 120 -14.13 -0.59 3.67
C PHE A 120 -12.77 0.01 3.28
N VAL A 121 -12.23 -0.39 2.12
CA VAL A 121 -10.97 0.17 1.60
C VAL A 121 -11.11 1.66 1.26
N LEU A 122 -12.24 2.09 0.71
CA LEU A 122 -12.52 3.51 0.50
C LEU A 122 -12.62 4.30 1.82
N ALA A 123 -13.23 3.71 2.84
CA ALA A 123 -13.34 4.35 4.15
C ALA A 123 -11.97 4.54 4.79
N ILE A 124 -11.05 3.57 4.67
CA ILE A 124 -9.66 3.72 5.13
C ILE A 124 -8.95 4.81 4.33
N GLY A 125 -9.05 4.80 3.00
CA GLY A 125 -8.47 5.85 2.16
C GLY A 125 -9.00 7.26 2.49
N GLY A 126 -10.30 7.38 2.77
CA GLY A 126 -10.93 8.62 3.22
C GLY A 126 -10.45 9.05 4.62
N LEU A 127 -10.29 8.10 5.55
CA LEU A 127 -9.74 8.36 6.88
C LEU A 127 -8.28 8.85 6.79
N LEU A 128 -7.50 8.33 5.85
CA LEU A 128 -6.13 8.77 5.60
C LEU A 128 -6.08 10.19 5.01
N ILE A 129 -6.97 10.54 4.08
CA ILE A 129 -7.11 11.92 3.60
C ILE A 129 -7.51 12.86 4.74
N TYR A 130 -8.48 12.46 5.56
CA TYR A 130 -8.89 13.25 6.71
C TYR A 130 -7.73 13.48 7.69
N SER A 131 -6.94 12.43 7.94
CA SER A 131 -5.74 12.49 8.77
C SER A 131 -4.70 13.45 8.18
N PHE A 132 -4.48 13.42 6.87
CA PHE A 132 -3.59 14.37 6.18
C PHE A 132 -4.07 15.82 6.34
N LEU A 133 -5.37 16.07 6.15
CA LEU A 133 -5.95 17.41 6.32
C LEU A 133 -5.83 17.89 7.78
N ALA A 134 -6.04 16.99 8.75
CA ALA A 134 -5.91 17.29 10.18
C ALA A 134 -4.45 17.53 10.62
N LEU A 135 -3.46 16.98 9.91
CA LEU A 135 -2.04 17.26 10.11
C LEU A 135 -1.62 18.63 9.57
N GLN A 136 -2.39 19.20 8.65
CA GLN A 136 -2.10 20.48 7.99
C GLN A 136 -2.77 21.67 8.67
N SER A 137 -3.74 21.44 9.57
CA SER A 137 -4.49 22.45 10.35
C SER A 137 -3.89 22.71 11.72
#